data_AF-A0A0A2UUM0-F1
#
_entry.id   AF-A0A0A2UUM0-F1
#
_cell.length_a   1.000
_cell.length_b   1.000
_cell.length_c   1.000
_cell.angle_alpha   90.00
_cell.angle_beta   90.00
_cell.angle_gamma   90.00
#
_symmetry.space_group_name_H-M   'P 1'
#
loop_
_entity.id
_entity.type
_entity.pdbx_description
1 polymer ?
#
loop_
_entity_poly.entity_id
_entity_poly.type
_entity_poly.pdbx_seq_one_letter_code
_entity_poly.pdbx_strand_id
1 'polypeptide(L)' 'MASKFSVGDTIIKRCASCLHDKQTVLKVDPNEFTDKVATRLWVQCSKCGTNDNKLMLEE' A
#
# COMPACT_ATOMS: atom_id res chain seq x y z
N MET A 1 14.65 -9.15 2.70
CA MET A 1 14.59 -8.47 1.39
C MET A 1 13.80 -7.19 1.58
N ALA A 2 14.25 -6.07 1.02
CA ALA A 2 13.58 -4.79 1.24
C ALA A 2 12.29 -4.75 0.43
N SER A 3 11.15 -4.55 1.09
CA SER A 3 9.87 -4.30 0.44
C SER A 3 10.06 -3.23 -0.65
N LYS A 4 9.59 -3.46 -1.88
CA LYS A 4 9.72 -2.51 -3.01
C LYS A 4 9.08 -1.13 -2.79
N PHE A 5 8.47 -0.92 -1.63
CA PHE A 5 7.70 0.27 -1.28
C PHE A 5 8.22 0.81 0.04
N SER A 6 8.36 2.13 0.11
CA SER A 6 8.75 2.89 1.29
C SER A 6 7.62 3.83 1.72
N VAL A 7 7.61 4.23 2.99
CA VAL A 7 6.71 5.28 3.46
C VAL A 7 6.98 6.57 2.69
N GLY A 8 5.93 7.21 2.20
CA GLY A 8 5.99 8.39 1.33
C GLY A 8 5.91 8.08 -0.16
N ASP A 9 6.10 6.83 -0.58
CA ASP A 9 5.99 6.46 -2.00
C ASP A 9 4.58 6.69 -2.52
N THR A 10 4.48 7.17 -3.76
CA THR A 10 3.19 7.27 -4.46
C THR A 10 2.98 6.06 -5.34
N ILE A 11 1.88 5.35 -5.11
CA ILE A 11 1.47 4.21 -5.93
C ILE A 11 0.24 4.57 -6.77
N ILE A 12 0.12 3.91 -7.92
CA ILE A 12 -1.08 3.99 -8.76
C ILE A 12 -2.10 2.97 -8.22
N LYS A 13 -3.09 3.47 -7.46
CA LYS A 13 -4.22 2.71 -6.95
C LYS A 13 -5.45 3.61 -6.93
N ARG A 14 -6.53 3.16 -7.58
CA ARG A 14 -7.78 3.90 -7.61
C ARG A 14 -8.41 3.96 -6.23
N CYS A 15 -8.64 5.17 -5.73
CA CYS A 15 -9.33 5.41 -4.48
C CYS A 15 -10.80 5.00 -4.59
N ALA A 16 -11.27 4.17 -3.66
CA ALA A 16 -12.68 3.75 -3.61
C ALA A 16 -13.65 4.91 -3.30
N SER A 17 -13.18 6.00 -2.68
CA SER A 17 -14.03 7.15 -2.31
C SER A 17 -14.15 8.20 -3.42
N CYS A 18 -13.03 8.71 -3.94
CA CYS A 18 -13.03 9.85 -4.87
C CYS A 18 -12.56 9.50 -6.29
N LEU A 19 -12.29 8.21 -6.54
CA LEU A 19 -11.85 7.65 -7.83
C LEU A 19 -10.53 8.22 -8.37
N HIS A 20 -9.76 8.92 -7.54
CA HIS A 20 -8.41 9.38 -7.89
C HIS A 20 -7.40 8.22 -7.83
N ASP A 21 -6.49 8.17 -8.79
CA ASP A 21 -5.60 7.00 -8.97
C ASP A 21 -4.28 7.08 -8.21
N LYS A 22 -4.04 8.14 -7.44
CA LYS A 22 -2.82 8.28 -6.64
C LYS A 22 -3.11 8.06 -5.17
N GLN A 23 -2.31 7.18 -4.57
CA GLN A 23 -2.28 7.00 -3.12
C GLN A 23 -0.84 7.00 -2.63
N THR A 24 -0.62 7.57 -1.45
CA THR A 24 0.67 7.66 -0.79
C THR A 24 0.79 6.59 0.27
N VAL A 25 1.90 5.87 0.32
CA VAL A 25 2.17 4.85 1.34
C VAL A 25 2.41 5.53 2.68
N LEU A 26 1.61 5.18 3.68
CA LEU A 26 1.74 5.66 5.06
C LEU A 26 2.51 4.68 5.94
N LYS A 27 2.34 3.38 5.71
CA LYS A 27 3.01 2.34 6.49
C LYS A 27 3.21 1.09 5.63
N VAL A 28 4.35 0.45 5.82
CA VAL A 28 4.68 -0.84 5.23
C VAL A 28 4.75 -1.84 6.37
N ASP A 29 3.91 -2.88 6.32
CA ASP A 29 3.76 -3.87 7.38
C ASP A 29 4.06 -5.25 6.77
N PRO A 30 5.27 -5.80 6.98
CA PRO A 30 5.63 -7.12 6.49
C PRO A 30 4.93 -8.19 7.32
N ASN A 31 4.22 -9.09 6.65
CA ASN A 31 3.61 -10.27 7.24
C ASN A 31 4.27 -11.52 6.67
N GLU A 32 4.96 -12.24 7.54
CA GLU A 32 5.48 -13.58 7.26
C GLU A 32 4.34 -14.58 7.47
N PHE A 33 3.82 -15.13 6.37
CA PHE A 33 2.94 -16.28 6.41
C PHE A 33 3.78 -17.55 6.32
N THR A 34 3.24 -18.67 6.81
CA THR A 34 3.94 -19.96 6.91
C THR A 34 4.61 -20.41 5.61
N ASP A 35 4.03 -20.07 4.47
CA ASP A 35 4.52 -20.47 3.14
C ASP A 35 4.98 -19.30 2.26
N LYS A 36 4.71 -18.04 2.64
CA LYS A 36 4.94 -16.85 1.78
C LYS A 36 5.18 -15.59 2.62
N VAL A 37 6.01 -14.68 2.10
CA VAL A 37 6.10 -13.33 2.64
C VAL A 37 5.13 -12.44 1.87
N ALA A 38 4.23 -11.75 2.59
CA ALA A 38 3.38 -10.74 1.99
C ALA A 38 3.55 -9.42 2.74
N THR A 39 3.48 -8.31 2.01
CA THR A 39 3.58 -6.97 2.59
C THR A 39 2.22 -6.30 2.53
N ARG A 40 1.69 -5.87 3.69
CA ARG A 40 0.52 -5.01 3.75
C ARG A 40 0.98 -3.55 3.68
N LEU A 41 0.55 -2.87 2.63
CA LEU A 41 0.73 -1.43 2.46
C LEU A 41 -0.49 -0.70 2.99
N TRP A 42 -0.29 0.20 3.92
CA TRP A 42 -1.27 1.20 4.31
C TRP A 42 -1.07 2.43 3.46
N VAL A 43 -2.13 2.92 2.85
CA VAL A 43 -2.07 3.95 1.83
C VAL A 43 -3.16 4.99 2.07
N GLN A 44 -2.89 6.22 1.66
CA GLN A 44 -3.83 7.32 1.77
C GLN A 44 -4.01 7.99 0.41
N CYS A 45 -5.25 8.27 0.03
CA CYS A 45 -5.52 9.04 -1.16
C CYS A 45 -4.95 10.46 -1.02
N SER A 46 -4.06 10.84 -1.93
CA SER A 46 -3.43 12.16 -1.95
C SER A 46 -4.41 13.30 -2.24
N LYS A 47 -5.63 12.99 -2.71
CA LYS A 47 -6.67 13.97 -3.02
C LYS A 47 -7.71 14.15 -1.92
N CYS A 48 -8.25 13.07 -1.37
CA CYS A 48 -9.36 13.13 -0.41
C CYS A 48 -9.02 12.68 1.01
N GLY A 49 -7.78 12.21 1.24
CA GLY A 49 -7.36 11.76 2.56
C GLY A 49 -7.93 10.42 3.01
N THR A 50 -8.76 9.74 2.20
CA THR A 50 -9.25 8.39 2.53
C THR A 50 -8.08 7.43 2.69
N ASN A 51 -8.03 6.77 3.85
CA ASN A 51 -7.09 5.70 4.13
C ASN A 51 -7.63 4.37 3.59
N ASP A 52 -6.73 3.54 3.09
CA ASP A 52 -7.02 2.22 2.55
C ASP A 52 -5.79 1.33 2.79
N ASN A 53 -5.91 0.03 2.51
CA ASN A 53 -4.79 -0.89 2.55
C ASN A 53 -4.74 -1.77 1.30
N LYS A 54 -3.56 -2.32 1.02
CA LYS A 54 -3.33 -3.26 -0.08
C LYS A 54 -2.39 -4.35 0.39
N LEU A 55 -2.77 -5.60 0.18
CA LEU A 55 -1.87 -6.74 0.37
C LEU A 55 -1.09 -6.97 -0.93
N MET A 56 0.23 -7.00 -0.85
CA MET A 56 1.13 -7.33 -1.95
C MET A 56 1.87 -8.62 -1.59
N LEU A 57 1.81 -9.61 -2.47
CA LEU A 57 2.63 -10.81 -2.32
C LEU A 57 4.05 -10.49 -2.82
N GLU A 58 5.08 -10.95 -2.12
CA GLU A 58 6.41 -11.03 -2.71
C GLU A 58 6.47 -12.33 -3.53
N GLU A 59 6.64 -12.20 -4.85
CA GLU A 59 6.86 -13.32 -5.78
C GLU A 59 8.31 -13.83 -5.70
#